data_AF-A0A522A830-F1
#
_entry.id   AF-A0A522A830-F1
#
_cell.length_a   1.000
_cell.length_b   1.000
_cell.length_c   1.000
_cell.angle_alpha   90.00
_cell.angle_beta   90.00
_cell.angle_gamma   90.00
#
_symmetry.space_group_name_H-M   'P 1'
#
loop_
_entity.id
_entity.type
_entity.pdbx_description
1 polymer ?
#
loop_
_entity_poly.entity_id
_entity_poly.type
_entity_poly.pdbx_seq_one_letter_code
_entity_poly.pdbx_strand_id
1 'polypeptide(L)'
;QDIGDAAQNLTQTYTVTKVNHHTGARTVLGNGIVPPNNQGIATPYYNQGDNGENRAKDGVATEAELDRYTKQAIVSLSNGYVAFAGQRDDGFYSDVEAVFDLLKLRNPGKDSQGGFNLHLMALEIPVSELGGDQQVVGVYATTSRKQIRILRPDGNQNAGRWVQVARQGNPLFNEGLVAIADKDLYSRTSPSQDSKLFRKYAETPELAHLLNALVLGGALPSIETNRTDIAGIYIPDLIKCDLSTSKVRFAGGGASHPTNPDDAGYSRLGIFGGDTLTSTVQAGFGNGTVPGGWPNGRRFGDDVVDIAVTALISDLRGPIIVRGPAGDNVDHNDMAYNKVFPYESTPQNGRNHSHP
;
A
#
# COMPACT_ATOMS: atom_id res chain seq x y z
N GLN A 1 -16.36 26.09 -7.85
CA GLN A 1 -16.14 25.06 -8.88
C GLN A 1 -16.38 23.72 -8.22
N ASP A 2 -17.09 22.85 -8.92
CA ASP A 2 -17.42 21.49 -8.50
C ASP A 2 -16.82 20.50 -9.48
N ILE A 3 -16.59 19.26 -9.04
CA ILE A 3 -16.09 18.23 -9.96
C ILE A 3 -17.07 18.04 -11.12
N GLY A 4 -16.53 17.92 -12.33
CA GLY A 4 -17.30 17.75 -13.56
C GLY A 4 -18.05 19.00 -14.04
N ASP A 5 -17.80 20.17 -13.45
CA ASP A 5 -18.37 21.42 -13.96
C ASP A 5 -17.74 21.84 -15.31
N ALA A 6 -18.36 22.81 -15.98
CA ALA A 6 -17.91 23.29 -17.29
C ALA A 6 -16.52 23.95 -17.28
N ALA A 7 -15.98 24.31 -16.10
CA ALA A 7 -14.64 24.87 -15.96
C ALA A 7 -13.56 23.78 -15.84
N GLN A 8 -13.94 22.51 -15.62
CA GLN A 8 -13.02 21.39 -15.63
C GLN A 8 -12.71 20.95 -17.07
N ASN A 9 -11.55 21.40 -17.61
CA ASN A 9 -11.12 21.13 -18.98
C ASN A 9 -11.05 19.64 -19.37
N LEU A 10 -10.82 18.75 -18.41
CA LEU A 10 -10.79 17.30 -18.62
C LEU A 10 -11.55 16.60 -17.48
N THR A 11 -12.67 15.97 -17.82
CA THR A 11 -13.41 15.10 -16.91
C THR A 11 -13.12 13.64 -17.27
N GLN A 12 -12.69 12.86 -16.28
CA GLN A 12 -12.52 11.42 -16.41
C GLN A 12 -13.56 10.71 -15.54
N THR A 13 -13.99 9.54 -15.99
CA THR A 13 -14.94 8.69 -15.26
C THR A 13 -14.42 7.27 -15.19
N TYR A 14 -14.94 6.49 -14.24
CA TYR A 14 -14.62 5.09 -14.08
C TYR A 14 -15.88 4.26 -13.78
N THR A 15 -15.82 2.97 -14.12
CA THR A 15 -16.86 1.99 -13.81
C THR A 15 -16.27 0.92 -12.92
N VAL A 16 -16.93 0.62 -11.80
CA VAL A 16 -16.53 -0.47 -10.92
C VAL A 16 -17.35 -1.72 -11.25
N THR A 17 -16.68 -2.83 -11.53
CA THR A 17 -17.31 -4.10 -11.85
C THR A 17 -16.79 -5.20 -10.92
N LYS A 18 -17.68 -5.84 -10.18
CA LYS A 18 -17.38 -7.05 -9.42
C LYS A 18 -17.38 -8.25 -10.36
N VAL A 19 -16.33 -9.05 -10.32
CA VAL A 19 -16.19 -10.29 -11.09
C VAL A 19 -16.01 -11.45 -10.13
N ASN A 20 -16.96 -12.38 -10.09
CA ASN A 20 -16.81 -13.63 -9.36
C ASN A 20 -16.21 -14.67 -10.30
N HIS A 21 -14.95 -15.04 -10.06
CA HIS A 21 -14.23 -16.00 -10.90
C HIS A 21 -14.69 -17.46 -10.71
N HIS A 22 -15.37 -17.80 -9.62
CA HIS A 22 -15.91 -19.15 -9.38
C HIS A 22 -17.17 -19.40 -10.20
N THR A 23 -18.06 -18.41 -10.26
CA THR A 23 -19.34 -18.52 -10.98
C THR A 23 -19.32 -17.89 -12.37
N GLY A 24 -18.31 -17.08 -12.67
CA GLY A 24 -18.24 -16.27 -13.88
C GLY A 24 -19.13 -15.02 -13.86
N ALA A 25 -19.88 -14.79 -12.77
CA ALA A 25 -20.80 -13.66 -12.66
C ALA A 25 -20.07 -12.32 -12.70
N ARG A 26 -20.65 -11.35 -13.43
CA ARG A 26 -20.17 -9.98 -13.55
C ARG A 26 -21.28 -9.02 -13.14
N THR A 27 -21.00 -8.16 -12.18
CA THR A 27 -21.97 -7.17 -11.68
C THR A 27 -21.36 -5.79 -11.76
N VAL A 28 -21.95 -4.89 -12.55
CA VAL A 28 -21.57 -3.48 -12.54
C VAL A 28 -22.08 -2.88 -11.24
N LEU A 29 -21.17 -2.41 -10.40
CA LEU A 29 -21.50 -1.86 -9.09
C LEU A 29 -21.93 -0.39 -9.20
N GLY A 30 -21.38 0.35 -10.15
CA GLY A 30 -21.71 1.74 -10.42
C GLY A 30 -20.58 2.46 -11.17
N ASN A 31 -20.73 3.78 -11.32
CA ASN A 31 -19.76 4.66 -11.96
C ASN A 31 -19.34 5.78 -11.00
N GLY A 32 -18.16 6.35 -11.21
CA GLY A 32 -17.68 7.52 -10.50
C GLY A 32 -16.97 8.52 -11.42
N ILE A 33 -16.78 9.73 -10.90
CA ILE A 33 -16.05 10.82 -11.56
C ILE A 33 -14.72 10.99 -10.85
N VAL A 34 -13.65 11.18 -11.63
CA VAL A 34 -12.31 11.50 -11.12
C VAL A 34 -12.25 13.01 -10.86
N PRO A 35 -11.83 13.46 -9.65
CA PRO A 35 -11.71 14.88 -9.37
C PRO A 35 -10.56 15.49 -10.17
N PRO A 36 -10.51 16.83 -10.36
CA PRO A 36 -9.39 17.47 -11.04
C PRO A 36 -8.08 17.27 -10.25
N ASN A 37 -6.95 17.28 -10.95
CA ASN A 37 -5.63 17.27 -10.30
C ASN A 37 -5.39 18.57 -9.51
N ASN A 38 -4.60 18.52 -8.43
CA ASN A 38 -4.26 19.73 -7.67
C ASN A 38 -3.25 20.61 -8.43
N GLN A 39 -3.78 21.65 -9.08
CA GLN A 39 -3.04 22.61 -9.89
C GLN A 39 -2.81 23.95 -9.17
N GLY A 40 -3.08 24.02 -7.87
CA GLY A 40 -3.04 25.28 -7.11
C GLY A 40 -4.25 26.15 -7.40
N ILE A 41 -4.06 27.29 -8.08
CA ILE A 41 -5.11 28.33 -8.28
C ILE A 41 -6.40 27.77 -8.87
N ALA A 42 -6.30 26.86 -9.85
CA ALA A 42 -7.47 26.28 -10.52
C ALA A 42 -8.22 25.28 -9.62
N THR A 43 -7.60 24.78 -8.56
CA THR A 43 -8.18 23.81 -7.63
C THR A 43 -7.92 24.22 -6.19
N PRO A 44 -8.41 25.40 -5.77
CA PRO A 44 -7.98 26.02 -4.53
C PRO A 44 -8.46 25.26 -3.28
N TYR A 45 -9.57 24.50 -3.39
CA TYR A 45 -10.15 23.76 -2.25
C TYR A 45 -9.32 22.57 -1.75
N TYR A 46 -8.31 22.12 -2.51
CA TYR A 46 -7.30 21.19 -2.00
C TYR A 46 -6.30 21.86 -1.05
N ASN A 47 -6.20 23.19 -1.06
CA ASN A 47 -5.09 23.92 -0.46
C ASN A 47 -5.54 24.69 0.78
N GLN A 48 -4.61 24.94 1.70
CA GLN A 48 -4.90 25.54 3.00
C GLN A 48 -5.59 26.91 2.85
N GLY A 49 -6.66 27.12 3.62
CA GLY A 49 -7.48 28.33 3.52
C GLY A 49 -8.23 28.47 2.20
N ASP A 50 -8.45 27.37 1.48
CA ASP A 50 -9.06 27.35 0.14
C ASP A 50 -8.36 28.31 -0.82
N ASN A 51 -7.03 28.34 -0.75
CA ASN A 51 -6.19 29.23 -1.54
C ASN A 51 -5.11 28.43 -2.27
N GLY A 52 -5.20 28.42 -3.60
CA GLY A 52 -4.27 27.69 -4.47
C GLY A 52 -2.82 28.16 -4.45
N GLU A 53 -2.51 29.28 -3.81
CA GLU A 53 -1.13 29.71 -3.55
C GLU A 53 -0.52 29.06 -2.30
N ASN A 54 -1.32 28.45 -1.43
CA ASN A 54 -0.86 27.78 -0.22
C ASN A 54 -0.57 26.30 -0.46
N ARG A 55 0.12 25.66 0.50
CA ARG A 55 0.34 24.20 0.49
C ARG A 55 -0.99 23.44 0.50
N ALA A 56 -0.93 22.16 0.12
CA ALA A 56 -2.06 21.25 0.25
C ALA A 56 -2.55 21.17 1.71
N LYS A 57 -3.83 20.90 1.89
CA LYS A 57 -4.40 20.53 3.19
C LYS A 57 -3.84 19.19 3.62
N ASP A 58 -3.58 19.05 4.91
CA ASP A 58 -3.15 17.77 5.46
C ASP A 58 -4.30 16.74 5.49
N GLY A 59 -4.01 15.47 5.79
CA GLY A 59 -5.03 14.46 6.05
C GLY A 59 -5.82 14.74 7.35
N VAL A 60 -7.06 14.23 7.38
CA VAL A 60 -8.08 14.58 8.37
C VAL A 60 -8.60 13.37 9.13
N ALA A 61 -9.18 13.63 10.31
CA ALA A 61 -9.71 12.60 11.19
C ALA A 61 -11.16 12.19 10.85
N THR A 62 -11.94 13.07 10.22
CA THR A 62 -13.37 12.86 9.95
C THR A 62 -13.79 13.21 8.51
N GLU A 63 -14.88 12.61 8.03
CA GLU A 63 -15.42 12.88 6.69
C GLU A 63 -15.91 14.32 6.50
N ALA A 64 -16.25 15.01 7.60
CA ALA A 64 -16.70 16.39 7.56
C ALA A 64 -15.56 17.35 7.18
N GLU A 65 -14.32 16.97 7.48
CA GLU A 65 -13.12 17.78 7.28
C GLU A 65 -12.46 17.57 5.91
N LEU A 66 -12.88 16.54 5.16
CA LEU A 66 -12.36 16.24 3.83
C LEU A 66 -12.49 17.47 2.92
N ASP A 67 -11.49 17.66 2.05
CA ASP A 67 -11.55 18.70 1.04
C ASP A 67 -12.76 18.49 0.11
N ARG A 68 -13.22 19.60 -0.48
CA ARG A 68 -14.45 19.63 -1.29
C ARG A 68 -14.39 18.64 -2.46
N TYR A 69 -13.26 18.54 -3.15
CA TYR A 69 -13.13 17.74 -4.36
C TYR A 69 -13.06 16.24 -4.04
N THR A 70 -12.32 15.86 -3.00
CA THR A 70 -12.33 14.48 -2.49
C THR A 70 -13.73 14.07 -2.08
N LYS A 71 -14.42 14.90 -1.27
CA LYS A 71 -15.77 14.60 -0.78
C LYS A 71 -16.77 14.40 -1.91
N GLN A 72 -16.68 15.18 -2.98
CA GLN A 72 -17.54 15.05 -4.16
C GLN A 72 -17.22 13.79 -5.00
N ALA A 73 -15.98 13.32 -4.98
CA ALA A 73 -15.51 12.20 -5.80
C ALA A 73 -15.66 10.83 -5.13
N ILE A 74 -15.96 10.78 -3.83
CA ILE A 74 -16.34 9.54 -3.13
C ILE A 74 -17.74 9.15 -3.56
N VAL A 75 -17.88 7.93 -4.08
CA VAL A 75 -19.17 7.43 -4.60
C VAL A 75 -19.62 6.19 -3.84
N SER A 76 -20.85 6.23 -3.34
CA SER A 76 -21.56 5.02 -2.91
C SER A 76 -22.01 4.26 -4.15
N LEU A 77 -21.66 2.97 -4.18
CA LEU A 77 -22.02 2.04 -5.24
C LEU A 77 -23.10 1.08 -4.74
N SER A 78 -23.66 0.28 -5.65
CA SER A 78 -24.60 -0.77 -5.26
C SER A 78 -23.97 -1.77 -4.28
N ASN A 79 -24.81 -2.43 -3.49
CA ASN A 79 -24.44 -3.43 -2.49
C ASN A 79 -23.52 -2.93 -1.37
N GLY A 80 -23.54 -1.64 -1.06
CA GLY A 80 -22.78 -1.08 0.07
C GLY A 80 -21.29 -0.87 -0.19
N TYR A 81 -20.84 -1.00 -1.45
CA TYR A 81 -19.47 -0.64 -1.84
C TYR A 81 -19.29 0.88 -1.88
N VAL A 82 -18.09 1.36 -1.60
CA VAL A 82 -17.71 2.77 -1.77
C VAL A 82 -16.43 2.83 -2.60
N ALA A 83 -16.34 3.78 -3.53
CA ALA A 83 -15.15 3.91 -4.37
C ALA A 83 -14.67 5.36 -4.48
N PHE A 84 -13.38 5.49 -4.75
CA PHE A 84 -12.72 6.73 -5.11
C PHE A 84 -11.63 6.43 -6.14
N ALA A 85 -11.47 7.31 -7.12
CA ALA A 85 -10.29 7.32 -7.99
C ALA A 85 -9.87 8.77 -8.23
N GLY A 86 -8.59 9.09 -8.02
CA GLY A 86 -8.11 10.47 -8.11
C GLY A 86 -6.64 10.62 -7.75
N GLN A 87 -6.08 11.79 -8.03
CA GLN A 87 -4.73 12.14 -7.58
C GLN A 87 -4.69 12.27 -6.06
N ARG A 88 -3.66 11.72 -5.43
CA ARG A 88 -3.37 11.81 -3.99
C ARG A 88 -1.88 11.99 -3.77
N ASP A 89 -1.52 12.39 -2.56
CA ASP A 89 -0.15 12.28 -2.05
C ASP A 89 0.36 10.85 -2.14
N ASP A 90 1.65 10.64 -2.38
CA ASP A 90 2.26 9.31 -2.36
C ASP A 90 2.66 8.94 -0.93
N GLY A 91 1.75 8.30 -0.21
CA GLY A 91 1.94 7.95 1.18
C GLY A 91 2.89 6.78 1.44
N PHE A 92 3.56 6.22 0.43
CA PHE A 92 4.64 5.27 0.65
C PHE A 92 5.93 6.03 0.89
N TYR A 93 6.47 5.97 2.12
CA TYR A 93 7.71 6.65 2.46
C TYR A 93 8.84 5.64 2.60
N SER A 94 9.99 5.94 2.01
CA SER A 94 11.24 5.20 2.22
C SER A 94 12.44 5.91 1.57
N ASP A 95 13.63 5.53 2.01
CA ASP A 95 14.88 5.88 1.33
C ASP A 95 15.19 4.90 0.18
N VAL A 96 14.34 4.92 -0.85
CA VAL A 96 14.48 4.08 -2.05
C VAL A 96 15.85 4.26 -2.70
N GLU A 97 16.33 5.50 -2.80
CA GLU A 97 17.63 5.76 -3.41
C GLU A 97 18.75 5.00 -2.70
N ALA A 98 18.82 5.04 -1.36
CA ALA A 98 19.85 4.33 -0.61
C ALA A 98 19.63 2.82 -0.55
N VAL A 99 18.39 2.37 -0.39
CA VAL A 99 18.06 0.95 -0.31
C VAL A 99 18.39 0.24 -1.62
N PHE A 100 18.15 0.87 -2.77
CA PHE A 100 18.44 0.27 -4.08
C PHE A 100 19.83 0.63 -4.63
N ASP A 101 20.51 1.68 -4.11
CA ASP A 101 21.94 1.96 -4.37
C ASP A 101 22.85 1.22 -3.36
N LEU A 102 22.95 -0.10 -3.56
CA LEU A 102 23.79 -1.03 -2.78
C LEU A 102 23.33 -1.24 -1.31
N LEU A 103 22.02 -1.20 -1.05
CA LEU A 103 21.42 -1.61 0.22
C LEU A 103 22.00 -0.89 1.44
N LYS A 104 21.89 0.45 1.43
CA LYS A 104 22.30 1.29 2.54
C LYS A 104 21.10 1.76 3.36
N LEU A 105 21.27 1.73 4.68
CA LEU A 105 20.34 2.30 5.65
C LEU A 105 20.93 3.63 6.14
N ARG A 106 20.69 4.74 5.41
CA ARG A 106 21.26 6.06 5.73
C ARG A 106 20.66 6.61 7.01
N ASN A 107 21.44 7.38 7.76
CA ASN A 107 20.95 8.16 8.91
C ASN A 107 21.51 9.60 8.84
N PRO A 108 20.66 10.63 8.63
CA PRO A 108 19.22 10.53 8.39
C PRO A 108 18.90 9.87 7.02
N GLY A 109 17.74 9.23 6.92
CA GLY A 109 17.18 8.78 5.66
C GLY A 109 16.61 9.94 4.85
N LYS A 110 16.37 9.71 3.55
CA LYS A 110 15.66 10.67 2.68
C LYS A 110 14.40 10.03 2.12
N ASP A 111 13.25 10.59 2.43
CA ASP A 111 11.99 10.19 1.80
C ASP A 111 12.04 10.46 0.28
N SER A 112 12.06 9.38 -0.49
CA SER A 112 12.18 9.42 -1.94
C SER A 112 10.84 9.73 -2.64
N GLN A 113 9.73 9.56 -1.92
CA GLN A 113 8.37 9.79 -2.41
C GLN A 113 7.77 11.09 -1.86
N GLY A 114 8.35 11.64 -0.80
CA GLY A 114 7.92 12.87 -0.18
C GLY A 114 7.63 13.95 -1.23
N GLY A 115 6.42 14.48 -1.18
CA GLY A 115 6.02 15.55 -2.09
C GLY A 115 5.60 15.15 -3.50
N PHE A 116 5.69 13.86 -3.85
CA PHE A 116 5.10 13.36 -5.09
C PHE A 116 3.62 13.07 -4.93
N ASN A 117 2.93 13.00 -6.06
CA ASN A 117 1.54 12.57 -6.13
C ASN A 117 1.45 11.27 -6.92
N LEU A 118 0.54 10.39 -6.50
CA LEU A 118 0.13 9.19 -7.23
C LEU A 118 -1.30 9.32 -7.74
N HIS A 119 -1.71 8.35 -8.58
CA HIS A 119 -3.12 8.14 -8.91
C HIS A 119 -3.66 6.96 -8.11
N LEU A 120 -4.52 7.25 -7.14
CA LEU A 120 -5.12 6.26 -6.27
C LEU A 120 -6.41 5.71 -6.90
N MET A 121 -6.60 4.40 -6.75
CA MET A 121 -7.91 3.76 -6.81
C MET A 121 -8.16 3.11 -5.46
N ALA A 122 -9.21 3.52 -4.77
CA ALA A 122 -9.61 2.99 -3.47
C ALA A 122 -11.01 2.38 -3.54
N LEU A 123 -11.20 1.26 -2.84
CA LEU A 123 -12.46 0.53 -2.79
C LEU A 123 -12.71 0.09 -1.34
N GLU A 124 -13.86 0.47 -0.80
CA GLU A 124 -14.41 -0.11 0.42
C GLU A 124 -15.33 -1.26 0.04
N ILE A 125 -15.10 -2.42 0.65
CA ILE A 125 -15.85 -3.66 0.40
C ILE A 125 -16.55 -4.05 1.70
N PRO A 126 -17.87 -4.31 1.69
CA PRO A 126 -18.57 -4.83 2.85
C PRO A 126 -17.92 -6.12 3.35
N VAL A 127 -17.61 -6.22 4.64
CA VAL A 127 -16.95 -7.40 5.22
C VAL A 127 -17.76 -8.69 5.01
N SER A 128 -19.09 -8.60 4.95
CA SER A 128 -19.99 -9.73 4.66
C SER A 128 -19.78 -10.37 3.28
N GLU A 129 -19.07 -9.71 2.37
CA GLU A 129 -18.70 -10.22 1.04
C GLU A 129 -17.36 -10.97 1.05
N LEU A 130 -16.64 -10.97 2.18
CA LEU A 130 -15.27 -11.48 2.31
C LEU A 130 -15.17 -12.53 3.42
N GLY A 131 -14.07 -13.29 3.42
CA GLY A 131 -13.70 -14.20 4.51
C GLY A 131 -14.42 -15.54 4.55
N GLY A 132 -15.74 -15.57 4.31
CA GLY A 132 -16.57 -16.76 4.51
C GLY A 132 -16.35 -17.40 5.89
N ASP A 133 -16.47 -18.72 5.98
CA ASP A 133 -16.28 -19.44 7.25
C ASP A 133 -14.85 -19.37 7.79
N GLN A 134 -13.86 -19.10 6.93
CA GLN A 134 -12.46 -19.00 7.33
C GLN A 134 -12.12 -17.67 8.00
N GLN A 135 -12.93 -16.63 7.81
CA GLN A 135 -12.69 -15.28 8.32
C GLN A 135 -11.30 -14.73 7.91
N VAL A 136 -10.78 -15.13 6.75
CA VAL A 136 -9.50 -14.66 6.22
C VAL A 136 -9.68 -14.26 4.76
N VAL A 137 -9.08 -13.13 4.37
CA VAL A 137 -9.05 -12.66 2.98
C VAL A 137 -7.61 -12.45 2.51
N GLY A 138 -7.33 -12.80 1.26
CA GLY A 138 -6.07 -12.49 0.58
C GLY A 138 -6.31 -11.48 -0.54
N VAL A 139 -5.49 -10.43 -0.60
CA VAL A 139 -5.62 -9.33 -1.56
C VAL A 139 -4.34 -9.18 -2.37
N TYR A 140 -4.48 -9.04 -3.68
CA TYR A 140 -3.41 -8.65 -4.60
C TYR A 140 -4.01 -7.89 -5.78
N ALA A 141 -3.21 -7.03 -6.39
CA ALA A 141 -3.57 -6.29 -7.59
C ALA A 141 -2.86 -6.86 -8.81
N THR A 142 -3.49 -6.73 -9.97
CA THR A 142 -2.88 -7.05 -11.27
C THR A 142 -3.05 -5.89 -12.23
N THR A 143 -2.01 -5.60 -13.01
CA THR A 143 -2.10 -4.71 -14.16
C THR A 143 -2.21 -5.56 -15.41
N SER A 144 -3.21 -5.27 -16.24
CA SER A 144 -3.45 -5.98 -17.49
C SER A 144 -3.47 -5.02 -18.68
N ARG A 145 -2.98 -5.50 -19.83
CA ARG A 145 -3.11 -4.79 -21.11
C ARG A 145 -3.64 -5.70 -22.21
N LYS A 146 -4.16 -5.11 -23.27
CA LYS A 146 -4.54 -5.85 -24.48
C LYS A 146 -3.31 -6.48 -25.13
N GLN A 147 -3.42 -7.75 -25.53
CA GLN A 147 -2.30 -8.54 -26.06
C GLN A 147 -1.68 -7.95 -27.33
N ILE A 148 -2.46 -7.23 -28.14
CA ILE A 148 -2.03 -6.70 -29.43
C ILE A 148 -2.16 -5.17 -29.42
N ARG A 149 -1.10 -4.47 -29.87
CA ARG A 149 -1.12 -3.05 -30.20
C ARG A 149 -0.84 -2.89 -31.69
N ILE A 150 -1.78 -2.27 -32.40
CA ILE A 150 -1.73 -1.97 -33.83
C ILE A 150 -1.40 -0.49 -33.95
N LEU A 151 -0.24 -0.17 -34.53
CA LEU A 151 0.16 1.22 -34.77
C LEU A 151 -0.48 1.69 -36.08
N ARG A 152 -1.13 2.86 -36.06
CA ARG A 152 -1.73 3.47 -37.25
C ARG A 152 -1.41 4.98 -37.32
N PRO A 153 -1.37 5.58 -38.52
CA PRO A 153 -1.13 7.02 -38.67
C PRO A 153 -2.14 7.90 -37.94
N ASP A 154 -3.40 7.44 -37.81
CA ASP A 154 -4.53 8.15 -37.18
C ASP A 154 -4.74 7.79 -35.70
N GLY A 155 -3.89 6.94 -35.15
CA GLY A 155 -3.95 6.54 -33.74
C GLY A 155 -3.73 5.05 -33.52
N ASN A 156 -3.08 4.72 -32.41
CA ASN A 156 -2.83 3.33 -32.07
C ASN A 156 -4.12 2.63 -31.62
N GLN A 157 -4.34 1.40 -32.08
CA GLN A 157 -5.46 0.56 -31.67
C GLN A 157 -4.98 -0.61 -30.81
N ASN A 158 -5.71 -0.92 -29.74
CA ASN A 158 -5.45 -2.08 -28.88
C ASN A 158 -6.48 -3.19 -29.15
N ALA A 159 -6.05 -4.45 -29.27
CA ALA A 159 -6.89 -5.59 -29.64
C ALA A 159 -6.56 -6.90 -28.88
N GLY A 160 -7.45 -7.89 -28.97
CA GLY A 160 -7.28 -9.21 -28.35
C GLY A 160 -7.76 -9.30 -26.89
N ARG A 161 -7.37 -10.38 -26.21
CA ARG A 161 -7.67 -10.59 -24.79
C ARG A 161 -6.80 -9.70 -23.89
N TRP A 162 -7.26 -9.48 -22.66
CA TRP A 162 -6.45 -8.89 -21.60
C TRP A 162 -5.41 -9.90 -21.13
N VAL A 163 -4.19 -9.44 -20.91
CA VAL A 163 -3.08 -10.25 -20.41
C VAL A 163 -2.45 -9.50 -19.24
N GLN A 164 -2.24 -10.21 -18.13
CA GLN A 164 -1.52 -9.69 -16.98
C GLN A 164 -0.06 -9.39 -17.37
N VAL A 165 0.40 -8.20 -17.02
CA VAL A 165 1.77 -7.74 -17.27
C VAL A 165 2.50 -7.33 -16.00
N ALA A 166 1.77 -7.13 -14.90
CA ALA A 166 2.32 -6.93 -13.58
C ALA A 166 1.31 -7.40 -12.53
N ARG A 167 1.81 -7.66 -11.32
CA ARG A 167 1.01 -7.89 -10.13
C ARG A 167 1.78 -7.46 -8.89
N GLN A 168 1.06 -7.23 -7.81
CA GLN A 168 1.63 -7.00 -6.50
C GLN A 168 0.63 -7.37 -5.41
N GLY A 169 1.10 -8.13 -4.42
CA GLY A 169 0.45 -8.39 -3.14
C GLY A 169 1.18 -7.67 -2.02
N ASN A 170 2.10 -8.37 -1.36
CA ASN A 170 2.90 -7.83 -0.27
C ASN A 170 3.89 -6.78 -0.78
N PRO A 171 4.15 -5.73 0.01
CA PRO A 171 5.21 -4.77 -0.28
C PRO A 171 6.58 -5.46 -0.32
N LEU A 172 7.46 -5.01 -1.20
CA LEU A 172 8.89 -5.41 -1.25
C LEU A 172 9.18 -6.85 -1.69
N PHE A 173 8.18 -7.69 -1.97
CA PHE A 173 8.46 -9.06 -2.43
C PHE A 173 9.11 -9.07 -3.82
N ASN A 174 8.44 -8.48 -4.80
CA ASN A 174 8.98 -8.38 -6.16
C ASN A 174 10.13 -7.39 -6.26
N GLU A 175 10.08 -6.32 -5.47
CA GLU A 175 11.06 -5.23 -5.50
C GLU A 175 12.38 -5.70 -4.89
N GLY A 176 12.33 -6.32 -3.71
CA GLY A 176 13.50 -6.63 -2.89
C GLY A 176 13.90 -8.11 -2.81
N LEU A 177 12.98 -9.08 -2.95
CA LEU A 177 13.29 -10.51 -2.77
C LEU A 177 13.43 -11.28 -4.09
N VAL A 178 12.57 -11.01 -5.07
CA VAL A 178 12.61 -11.70 -6.37
C VAL A 178 13.81 -11.22 -7.19
N ALA A 179 14.69 -12.13 -7.60
CA ALA A 179 15.82 -11.77 -8.45
C ALA A 179 15.38 -11.28 -9.83
N ILE A 180 16.17 -10.38 -10.42
CA ILE A 180 15.88 -9.74 -11.70
C ILE A 180 15.53 -10.72 -12.83
N ALA A 181 16.19 -11.88 -12.87
CA ALA A 181 15.97 -12.92 -13.88
C ALA A 181 14.53 -13.48 -13.88
N ASP A 182 13.85 -13.45 -12.73
CA ASP A 182 12.53 -14.03 -12.55
C ASP A 182 11.41 -12.97 -12.42
N LYS A 183 11.72 -11.66 -12.34
CA LYS A 183 10.72 -10.58 -12.17
C LYS A 183 9.68 -10.53 -13.30
N ASP A 184 10.10 -10.80 -14.54
CA ASP A 184 9.18 -10.89 -15.69
C ASP A 184 8.24 -12.11 -15.62
N LEU A 185 8.74 -13.23 -15.10
CA LEU A 185 7.92 -14.43 -14.90
C LEU A 185 6.94 -14.21 -13.75
N TYR A 186 7.42 -13.64 -12.65
CA TYR A 186 6.61 -13.23 -11.50
C TYR A 186 5.45 -12.33 -11.93
N SER A 187 5.76 -11.26 -12.67
CA SER A 187 4.79 -10.24 -13.10
C SER A 187 3.67 -10.80 -13.98
N ARG A 188 3.91 -11.91 -14.69
CA ARG A 188 2.97 -12.53 -15.63
C ARG A 188 2.28 -13.79 -15.10
N THR A 189 2.62 -14.24 -13.88
CA THR A 189 2.03 -15.44 -13.27
C THR A 189 1.07 -15.07 -12.13
N SER A 190 0.13 -15.96 -11.83
CA SER A 190 -0.79 -15.80 -10.70
C SER A 190 -0.11 -16.18 -9.38
N PRO A 191 -0.48 -15.56 -8.24
CA PRO A 191 0.01 -15.96 -6.91
C PRO A 191 -0.17 -17.45 -6.59
N SER A 192 -1.11 -18.14 -7.25
CA SER A 192 -1.28 -19.60 -7.16
C SER A 192 -0.03 -20.41 -7.55
N GLN A 193 0.90 -19.82 -8.30
CA GLN A 193 2.15 -20.46 -8.71
C GLN A 193 3.33 -20.18 -7.77
N ASP A 194 3.16 -19.27 -6.79
CA ASP A 194 4.29 -18.71 -6.03
C ASP A 194 5.01 -19.74 -5.18
N SER A 195 4.26 -20.68 -4.60
CA SER A 195 4.83 -21.78 -3.82
C SER A 195 5.82 -22.62 -4.65
N LYS A 196 5.55 -22.81 -5.95
CA LYS A 196 6.40 -23.59 -6.85
C LYS A 196 7.54 -22.76 -7.43
N LEU A 197 7.26 -21.51 -7.84
CA LEU A 197 8.17 -20.71 -8.65
C LEU A 197 9.06 -19.78 -7.82
N PHE A 198 8.52 -19.17 -6.76
CA PHE A 198 9.15 -18.04 -6.08
C PHE A 198 9.43 -18.29 -4.60
N ARG A 199 8.94 -19.39 -4.01
CA ARG A 199 9.21 -19.75 -2.60
C ARG A 199 10.69 -19.75 -2.24
N LYS A 200 11.56 -20.13 -3.18
CA LYS A 200 13.02 -20.08 -3.05
C LYS A 200 13.54 -18.70 -2.61
N TYR A 201 12.93 -17.61 -3.08
CA TYR A 201 13.33 -16.23 -2.76
C TYR A 201 12.97 -15.83 -1.33
N ALA A 202 11.93 -16.45 -0.77
CA ALA A 202 11.54 -16.22 0.62
C ALA A 202 12.28 -17.14 1.60
N GLU A 203 12.58 -18.38 1.21
CA GLU A 203 13.30 -19.33 2.08
C GLU A 203 14.81 -19.11 2.12
N THR A 204 15.38 -18.58 1.05
CA THR A 204 16.79 -18.20 0.96
C THR A 204 16.91 -16.81 0.36
N PRO A 205 16.54 -15.74 1.10
CA PRO A 205 16.54 -14.38 0.57
C PRO A 205 17.98 -13.88 0.38
N GLU A 206 18.34 -13.54 -0.86
CA GLU A 206 19.59 -12.84 -1.16
C GLU A 206 19.70 -11.53 -0.37
N LEU A 207 18.56 -10.83 -0.21
CA LEU A 207 18.48 -9.62 0.60
C LEU A 207 18.91 -9.84 2.06
N ALA A 208 18.58 -10.99 2.67
CA ALA A 208 19.01 -11.28 4.04
C ALA A 208 20.54 -11.47 4.12
N HIS A 209 21.13 -12.13 3.11
CA HIS A 209 22.58 -12.28 2.99
C HIS A 209 23.27 -10.92 2.83
N LEU A 210 22.75 -10.06 1.96
CA LEU A 210 23.30 -8.72 1.72
C LEU A 210 23.15 -7.80 2.93
N LEU A 211 22.02 -7.82 3.66
CA LEU A 211 21.87 -7.07 4.92
C LEU A 211 22.94 -7.50 5.93
N ASN A 212 23.13 -8.81 6.10
CA ASN A 212 24.14 -9.31 7.02
C ASN A 212 25.57 -8.87 6.63
N ALA A 213 25.92 -9.01 5.35
CA ALA A 213 27.25 -8.71 4.84
C ALA A 213 27.56 -7.20 4.81
N LEU A 214 26.62 -6.37 4.34
CA LEU A 214 26.86 -4.96 4.01
C LEU A 214 26.43 -4.01 5.14
N VAL A 215 25.38 -4.35 5.88
CA VAL A 215 24.80 -3.46 6.91
C VAL A 215 25.23 -3.89 8.31
N LEU A 216 25.22 -5.19 8.60
CA LEU A 216 25.52 -5.73 9.94
C LEU A 216 26.99 -6.13 10.13
N GLY A 217 27.82 -5.93 9.11
CA GLY A 217 29.26 -6.22 9.15
C GLY A 217 29.61 -7.70 9.39
N GLY A 218 28.69 -8.62 9.05
CA GLY A 218 28.86 -10.06 9.24
C GLY A 218 28.93 -10.52 10.71
N ALA A 219 28.58 -9.65 11.66
CA ALA A 219 28.79 -9.89 13.09
C ALA A 219 27.66 -10.68 13.78
N LEU A 220 26.53 -10.93 13.11
CA LEU A 220 25.36 -11.59 13.68
C LEU A 220 25.25 -13.05 13.21
N PRO A 221 24.69 -13.97 14.02
CA PRO A 221 24.36 -15.32 13.57
C PRO A 221 23.41 -15.21 12.39
N SER A 222 23.90 -15.55 11.20
CA SER A 222 23.14 -15.34 9.99
C SER A 222 22.11 -16.44 9.82
N ILE A 223 20.87 -16.02 9.57
CA ILE A 223 19.80 -16.93 9.19
C ILE A 223 19.38 -16.55 7.78
N GLU A 224 20.19 -17.02 6.85
CA GLU A 224 20.05 -16.70 5.43
C GLU A 224 19.33 -17.82 4.66
N THR A 225 19.06 -18.94 5.32
CA THR A 225 18.46 -20.15 4.71
C THR A 225 17.31 -20.70 5.56
N ASN A 226 16.48 -21.53 4.92
CA ASN A 226 15.30 -22.18 5.52
C ASN A 226 14.33 -21.19 6.18
N ARG A 227 14.22 -19.95 5.68
CA ARG A 227 13.39 -18.87 6.22
C ARG A 227 11.89 -19.10 5.98
N THR A 228 11.35 -20.14 6.62
CA THR A 228 9.94 -20.50 6.56
C THR A 228 9.03 -19.43 7.17
N ASP A 229 9.55 -18.61 8.07
CA ASP A 229 8.90 -17.40 8.58
C ASP A 229 8.69 -16.35 7.48
N ILE A 230 9.73 -16.03 6.72
CA ILE A 230 9.65 -15.09 5.59
C ILE A 230 8.76 -15.65 4.49
N ALA A 231 8.85 -16.96 4.21
CA ALA A 231 7.93 -17.63 3.31
C ALA A 231 6.47 -17.59 3.80
N GLY A 232 6.22 -17.64 5.11
CA GLY A 232 4.86 -17.52 5.68
C GLY A 232 4.24 -16.14 5.42
N ILE A 233 5.06 -15.09 5.41
CA ILE A 233 4.67 -13.71 5.11
C ILE A 233 4.39 -13.56 3.61
N TYR A 234 5.37 -13.92 2.77
CA TYR A 234 5.38 -13.55 1.36
C TYR A 234 4.81 -14.58 0.39
N ILE A 235 4.57 -15.84 0.80
CA ILE A 235 4.16 -16.92 -0.11
C ILE A 235 2.78 -17.48 0.29
N PRO A 236 1.80 -17.53 -0.64
CA PRO A 236 1.79 -16.81 -1.91
C PRO A 236 1.80 -15.29 -1.69
N ASP A 237 2.17 -14.53 -2.73
CA ASP A 237 2.22 -13.08 -2.64
C ASP A 237 0.81 -12.47 -2.63
N LEU A 238 0.25 -12.40 -1.43
CA LEU A 238 -1.06 -11.85 -1.09
C LEU A 238 -0.91 -11.12 0.25
N ILE A 239 -1.49 -9.93 0.36
CA ILE A 239 -1.74 -9.33 1.68
C ILE A 239 -2.87 -10.14 2.31
N LYS A 240 -2.56 -10.88 3.38
CA LYS A 240 -3.52 -11.69 4.14
C LYS A 240 -4.07 -10.85 5.27
N CYS A 241 -5.39 -10.84 5.45
CA CYS A 241 -6.06 -10.13 6.53
C CYS A 241 -6.99 -11.08 7.28
N ASP A 242 -6.83 -11.12 8.60
CA ASP A 242 -7.71 -11.77 9.54
C ASP A 242 -8.92 -10.88 9.82
N LEU A 243 -10.10 -11.33 9.42
CA LEU A 243 -11.36 -10.60 9.58
C LEU A 243 -12.02 -10.87 10.94
N SER A 244 -11.44 -11.74 11.76
CA SER A 244 -11.91 -12.05 13.10
C SER A 244 -11.33 -11.13 14.18
N THR A 245 -10.36 -10.28 13.82
CA THR A 245 -9.80 -9.28 14.73
C THR A 245 -10.70 -8.05 14.83
N SER A 246 -10.47 -7.22 15.85
CA SER A 246 -11.08 -5.88 15.89
C SER A 246 -10.57 -4.99 14.75
N LYS A 247 -11.25 -3.87 14.52
CA LYS A 247 -10.79 -2.80 13.62
C LYS A 247 -9.33 -2.43 13.92
N VAL A 248 -8.56 -2.23 12.86
CA VAL A 248 -7.18 -1.73 12.94
C VAL A 248 -7.10 -0.31 13.48
N ARG A 249 -5.95 0.05 14.04
CA ARG A 249 -5.61 1.42 14.47
C ARG A 249 -5.04 2.19 13.29
N PHE A 250 -5.46 3.43 13.08
CA PHE A 250 -5.00 4.25 11.95
C PHE A 250 -3.87 5.21 12.33
N ALA A 251 -2.95 5.41 11.39
CA ALA A 251 -2.03 6.54 11.39
C ALA A 251 -2.78 7.84 11.11
N GLY A 252 -2.32 8.93 11.71
CA GLY A 252 -2.70 10.30 11.36
C GLY A 252 -1.44 11.07 10.95
N GLY A 253 -1.14 12.15 11.65
CA GLY A 253 0.08 12.95 11.49
C GLY A 253 1.15 12.70 12.56
N GLY A 254 1.12 11.53 13.20
CA GLY A 254 1.95 11.21 14.36
C GLY A 254 1.23 11.41 15.70
N ALA A 255 1.76 10.80 16.77
CA ALA A 255 1.15 10.79 18.10
C ALA A 255 0.89 12.19 18.71
N SER A 256 1.67 13.21 18.33
CA SER A 256 1.55 14.59 18.82
C SER A 256 0.85 15.54 17.84
N HIS A 257 0.30 15.04 16.74
CA HIS A 257 -0.36 15.90 15.75
C HIS A 257 -1.58 16.61 16.38
N PRO A 258 -1.72 17.94 16.23
CA PRO A 258 -2.67 18.72 17.03
C PRO A 258 -4.14 18.40 16.79
N THR A 259 -4.50 17.97 15.57
CA THR A 259 -5.90 17.77 15.16
C THR A 259 -6.18 16.38 14.60
N ASN A 260 -5.14 15.62 14.28
CA ASN A 260 -5.25 14.29 13.67
C ASN A 260 -4.14 13.36 14.19
N PRO A 261 -4.06 13.13 15.51
CA PRO A 261 -3.06 12.22 16.07
C PRO A 261 -3.34 10.78 15.65
N ASP A 262 -2.28 9.97 15.67
CA ASP A 262 -2.40 8.51 15.53
C ASP A 262 -3.39 7.94 16.56
N ASP A 263 -4.07 6.86 16.17
CA ASP A 263 -4.92 6.16 17.12
C ASP A 263 -4.10 5.57 18.28
N ALA A 264 -4.68 5.55 19.47
CA ALA A 264 -3.97 5.06 20.67
C ALA A 264 -3.49 3.61 20.50
N GLY A 265 -2.18 3.39 20.68
CA GLY A 265 -1.53 2.09 20.54
C GLY A 265 -1.14 1.73 19.10
N TYR A 266 -1.34 2.64 18.14
CA TYR A 266 -0.80 2.52 16.79
C TYR A 266 0.74 2.49 16.84
N SER A 267 1.35 1.66 15.99
CA SER A 267 2.77 1.75 15.69
C SER A 267 3.03 1.53 14.20
N ARG A 268 3.86 2.39 13.61
CA ARG A 268 4.37 2.23 12.23
C ARG A 268 5.09 0.88 12.03
N LEU A 269 5.64 0.32 13.10
CA LEU A 269 6.38 -0.96 13.10
C LEU A 269 5.47 -2.18 13.32
N GLY A 270 4.15 -1.98 13.41
CA GLY A 270 3.19 -3.05 13.68
C GLY A 270 3.57 -3.84 14.94
N ILE A 271 3.64 -5.17 14.82
CA ILE A 271 3.95 -6.06 15.95
C ILE A 271 5.31 -5.77 16.59
N PHE A 272 6.31 -5.32 15.82
CA PHE A 272 7.63 -4.99 16.37
C PHE A 272 7.61 -3.74 17.26
N GLY A 273 6.62 -2.87 17.06
CA GLY A 273 6.35 -1.73 17.95
C GLY A 273 5.30 -2.02 19.02
N GLY A 274 4.87 -3.27 19.19
CA GLY A 274 3.85 -3.67 20.16
C GLY A 274 2.40 -3.47 19.70
N ASP A 275 2.18 -3.02 18.47
CA ASP A 275 0.83 -2.86 17.89
C ASP A 275 0.30 -4.23 17.45
N THR A 276 -0.56 -4.80 18.30
CA THR A 276 -1.12 -6.15 18.15
C THR A 276 -2.63 -6.15 18.22
N LEU A 277 -3.22 -7.20 17.65
CA LEU A 277 -4.63 -7.55 17.71
C LEU A 277 -4.78 -8.99 18.19
N THR A 278 -6.01 -9.35 18.59
CA THR A 278 -6.35 -10.71 19.00
C THR A 278 -7.24 -11.36 17.94
N SER A 279 -6.72 -12.40 17.30
CA SER A 279 -7.45 -13.29 16.40
C SER A 279 -8.26 -14.32 17.18
N THR A 280 -9.42 -14.67 16.66
CA THR A 280 -10.21 -15.82 17.16
C THR A 280 -10.07 -17.07 16.30
N VAL A 281 -9.38 -16.97 15.16
CA VAL A 281 -9.22 -18.07 14.18
C VAL A 281 -7.77 -18.50 13.96
N GLN A 282 -6.80 -17.72 14.45
CA GLN A 282 -5.37 -18.02 14.37
C GLN A 282 -4.75 -18.09 15.76
N ALA A 283 -3.78 -18.99 15.96
CA ALA A 283 -3.00 -19.02 17.20
C ALA A 283 -2.03 -17.82 17.32
N GLY A 284 -1.60 -17.27 16.17
CA GLY A 284 -0.67 -16.16 16.09
C GLY A 284 0.66 -16.44 16.80
N PHE A 285 1.22 -15.41 17.42
CA PHE A 285 2.39 -15.47 18.29
C PHE A 285 2.05 -15.97 19.71
N GLY A 286 1.02 -16.81 19.83
CA GLY A 286 0.45 -17.29 21.09
C GLY A 286 -0.78 -16.49 21.51
N ASN A 287 -1.77 -17.18 22.09
CA ASN A 287 -3.03 -16.61 22.58
C ASN A 287 -3.79 -15.75 21.56
N GLY A 288 -3.67 -16.07 20.27
CA GLY A 288 -4.31 -15.30 19.19
C GLY A 288 -3.63 -13.99 18.85
N THR A 289 -2.44 -13.71 19.40
CA THR A 289 -1.73 -12.44 19.14
C THR A 289 -1.27 -12.38 17.69
N VAL A 290 -1.83 -11.46 16.91
CA VAL A 290 -1.45 -11.19 15.52
C VAL A 290 -1.04 -9.73 15.34
N PRO A 291 -0.29 -9.38 14.29
CA PRO A 291 0.06 -7.99 13.99
C PRO A 291 -1.19 -7.09 13.86
N GLY A 292 -1.07 -5.84 14.33
CA GLY A 292 -2.12 -4.82 14.17
C GLY A 292 -2.16 -4.11 12.82
N GLY A 293 -1.11 -4.30 12.02
CA GLY A 293 -0.97 -3.89 10.63
C GLY A 293 -0.24 -4.98 9.84
N TRP A 294 0.57 -4.61 8.85
CA TRP A 294 1.32 -5.57 8.05
C TRP A 294 2.19 -6.53 8.91
N PRO A 295 2.16 -7.86 8.68
CA PRO A 295 1.50 -8.59 7.58
C PRO A 295 0.06 -9.13 7.83
N ASN A 296 -0.70 -8.55 8.76
CA ASN A 296 -2.14 -8.81 8.93
C ASN A 296 -2.97 -7.66 8.33
N GLY A 297 -3.14 -7.69 7.01
CA GLY A 297 -3.51 -6.52 6.23
C GLY A 297 -2.31 -5.62 5.96
N ARG A 298 -2.54 -4.42 5.45
CA ARG A 298 -1.57 -3.32 5.43
C ARG A 298 -2.36 -2.03 5.62
N ARG A 299 -1.86 -1.15 6.48
CA ARG A 299 -2.44 0.16 6.75
C ARG A 299 -1.59 1.24 6.10
N PHE A 300 -2.20 2.36 5.78
CA PHE A 300 -1.43 3.59 5.58
C PHE A 300 -0.65 3.91 6.86
N GLY A 301 0.62 4.29 6.69
CA GLY A 301 1.56 4.50 7.79
C GLY A 301 2.33 3.26 8.27
N ASP A 302 1.99 2.04 7.83
CA ASP A 302 2.85 0.89 8.15
C ASP A 302 4.20 1.07 7.44
N ASP A 303 5.28 1.05 8.22
CA ASP A 303 6.66 1.18 7.74
C ASP A 303 7.16 -0.16 7.22
N VAL A 304 6.76 -0.47 6.00
CA VAL A 304 7.00 -1.79 5.42
C VAL A 304 8.48 -2.07 5.16
N VAL A 305 9.31 -1.03 4.98
CA VAL A 305 10.77 -1.18 4.84
C VAL A 305 11.37 -1.60 6.17
N ASP A 306 11.10 -0.85 7.23
CA ASP A 306 11.62 -1.16 8.56
C ASP A 306 11.10 -2.51 9.08
N ILE A 307 9.81 -2.80 8.88
CA ILE A 307 9.24 -4.09 9.27
C ILE A 307 9.91 -5.23 8.48
N ALA A 308 10.10 -5.08 7.17
CA ALA A 308 10.72 -6.12 6.34
C ALA A 308 12.20 -6.34 6.71
N VAL A 309 12.97 -5.27 6.88
CA VAL A 309 14.38 -5.34 7.30
C VAL A 309 14.48 -5.99 8.68
N THR A 310 13.68 -5.53 9.65
CA THR A 310 13.64 -6.10 11.00
C THR A 310 13.27 -7.60 10.95
N ALA A 311 12.28 -8.00 10.16
CA ALA A 311 11.94 -9.41 9.98
C ALA A 311 13.08 -10.22 9.35
N LEU A 312 13.76 -9.69 8.34
CA LEU A 312 14.85 -10.37 7.64
C LEU A 312 16.08 -10.59 8.52
N ILE A 313 16.37 -9.69 9.46
CA ILE A 313 17.50 -9.87 10.39
C ILE A 313 17.12 -10.62 11.68
N SER A 314 15.83 -10.92 11.88
CA SER A 314 15.28 -11.65 13.03
C SER A 314 15.07 -13.14 12.72
N ASP A 315 14.84 -13.96 13.75
CA ASP A 315 14.25 -15.31 13.61
C ASP A 315 12.84 -15.34 14.19
N LEU A 316 11.84 -15.59 13.35
CA LEU A 316 10.45 -15.67 13.79
C LEU A 316 9.95 -17.12 13.91
N ARG A 317 10.81 -18.14 13.75
CA ARG A 317 10.43 -19.58 13.69
C ARG A 317 10.47 -20.30 15.04
N GLY A 318 10.77 -19.60 16.13
CA GLY A 318 10.71 -20.13 17.50
C GLY A 318 12.00 -20.84 17.96
N PRO A 319 12.56 -20.48 19.14
CA PRO A 319 12.24 -19.30 19.94
C PRO A 319 12.48 -18.01 19.15
N ILE A 320 11.58 -17.04 19.30
CA ILE A 320 11.64 -15.79 18.52
C ILE A 320 12.81 -14.94 18.98
N ILE A 321 13.62 -14.48 18.03
CA ILE A 321 14.73 -13.56 18.26
C ILE A 321 14.50 -12.33 17.38
N VAL A 322 14.03 -11.25 17.98
CA VAL A 322 13.87 -9.97 17.28
C VAL A 322 15.19 -9.20 17.36
N ARG A 323 15.75 -8.86 16.20
CA ARG A 323 16.92 -7.98 16.08
C ARG A 323 16.45 -6.68 15.42
N GLY A 324 16.05 -5.69 16.22
CA GLY A 324 15.53 -4.43 15.67
C GLY A 324 14.99 -3.49 16.75
N PRO A 325 14.37 -2.36 16.34
CA PRO A 325 14.07 -2.00 14.95
C PRO A 325 15.33 -1.69 14.13
N ALA A 326 15.31 -2.05 12.84
CA ALA A 326 16.32 -1.69 11.86
C ALA A 326 15.60 -1.21 10.60
N GLY A 327 16.14 -0.18 9.97
CA GLY A 327 15.36 0.62 9.04
C GLY A 327 16.15 1.65 8.27
N ASP A 328 15.48 2.30 7.32
CA ASP A 328 16.06 3.30 6.43
C ASP A 328 16.08 4.73 7.04
N ASN A 329 15.57 4.87 8.26
CA ASN A 329 15.43 6.12 9.02
C ASN A 329 14.50 7.15 8.34
N VAL A 330 13.52 6.69 7.57
CA VAL A 330 12.36 7.46 7.11
C VAL A 330 11.13 6.93 7.85
N ASP A 331 10.73 7.63 8.92
CA ASP A 331 9.77 7.08 9.88
C ASP A 331 8.30 7.48 9.62
N HIS A 332 8.05 8.36 8.66
CA HIS A 332 6.73 8.91 8.38
C HIS A 332 6.69 9.52 6.98
N ASN A 333 5.47 9.62 6.47
CA ASN A 333 5.14 10.39 5.28
C ASN A 333 5.23 11.89 5.53
N ASP A 334 5.42 12.71 4.48
CA ASP A 334 5.51 14.17 4.62
C ASP A 334 4.16 14.86 4.90
N MET A 335 3.05 14.13 4.73
CA MET A 335 1.70 14.55 5.15
C MET A 335 1.02 13.51 6.05
N ALA A 336 0.18 13.97 6.98
CA ALA A 336 -0.72 13.15 7.76
C ALA A 336 -1.73 12.42 6.88
N TYR A 337 -2.01 11.15 7.20
CA TYR A 337 -3.03 10.37 6.50
C TYR A 337 -4.45 10.77 6.89
N ASN A 338 -5.41 10.47 6.00
CA ASN A 338 -6.81 10.49 6.39
C ASN A 338 -7.14 9.26 7.24
N LYS A 339 -7.87 9.45 8.35
CA LYS A 339 -8.45 8.34 9.13
C LYS A 339 -9.82 7.89 8.61
N VAL A 340 -10.25 8.48 7.50
CA VAL A 340 -11.50 8.22 6.78
C VAL A 340 -11.21 7.96 5.30
N PHE A 341 -12.12 7.30 4.61
CA PHE A 341 -11.97 6.97 3.19
C PHE A 341 -11.70 8.24 2.34
N PRO A 342 -10.72 8.24 1.41
CA PRO A 342 -9.96 7.09 0.88
C PRO A 342 -8.61 6.82 1.58
N TYR A 343 -8.43 7.29 2.81
CA TYR A 343 -7.29 7.08 3.72
C TYR A 343 -5.94 7.71 3.33
N GLU A 344 -5.61 7.76 2.05
CA GLU A 344 -4.42 8.51 1.56
C GLU A 344 -4.60 10.01 1.79
N SER A 345 -3.54 10.81 1.84
CA SER A 345 -3.60 12.27 2.09
C SER A 345 -4.03 13.08 0.86
N THR A 346 -4.42 14.34 1.04
CA THR A 346 -4.78 15.28 -0.06
C THR A 346 -3.65 15.38 -1.08
N PRO A 347 -3.89 15.50 -2.41
CA PRO A 347 -2.78 15.67 -3.35
C PRO A 347 -1.97 16.94 -3.09
N GLN A 348 -0.64 16.83 -3.18
CA GLN A 348 0.33 17.93 -3.12
C GLN A 348 0.02 19.00 -4.17
N ASN A 349 0.30 20.26 -3.82
CA ASN A 349 0.03 21.39 -4.71
C ASN A 349 1.01 21.43 -5.90
N GLY A 350 0.53 21.20 -7.12
CA GLY A 350 1.37 21.19 -8.31
C GLY A 350 2.00 22.53 -8.72
N ARG A 351 1.68 23.65 -8.05
CA ARG A 351 2.22 24.99 -8.33
C ARG A 351 3.37 25.37 -7.40
N ASN A 352 3.18 25.21 -6.09
CA ASN A 352 4.04 25.77 -5.04
C ASN A 352 4.66 24.69 -4.12
N HIS A 353 4.49 23.41 -4.44
CA HIS A 353 5.13 22.34 -3.69
C HIS A 353 6.63 22.21 -4.05
N SER A 354 7.46 21.83 -3.08
CA SER A 354 8.89 21.57 -3.25
C SER A 354 9.21 20.14 -2.84
N HIS A 355 9.75 19.35 -3.77
CA HIS A 355 10.23 18.01 -3.45
C HIS A 355 11.47 18.09 -2.52
N PRO A 356 11.51 17.29 -1.45
CA PRO A 356 12.62 17.24 -0.50
C PRO A 356 13.93 16.66 -1.09
#